data_AF-A0ABD0QS82-F1
#
_entry.id   AF-A0ABD0QS82-F1
#
_cell.length_a   1.000
_cell.length_b   1.000
_cell.length_c   1.000
_cell.angle_alpha   90.00
_cell.angle_beta   90.00
_cell.angle_gamma   90.00
#
_symmetry.space_group_name_H-M   'P 1'
#
loop_
_entity.id
_entity.type
_entity.pdbx_description
1 polymer ?
#
loop_
_entity_poly.entity_id
_entity_poly.type
_entity_poly.pdbx_seq_one_letter_code
_entity_poly.pdbx_strand_id
1 'polypeptide(L)'
;MVNQHVAILPGSTYKGAEEGQGVQTEPPQEKWSVAKHTQATPTDAYGIIEFQGGGHVNKAMYIRVSYDTKPDNLLHLMLPTLLISVHGGLQNFDLQPKLKQVFGKGLIKAAVTTGAWIFTGGVST
;
A
#
# COMPACT_ATOMS: atom_id res chain seq x y z
N MET A 1 21.27 0.02 -22.22
CA MET A 1 19.99 0.67 -22.59
C MET A 1 19.78 1.77 -21.57
N VAL A 2 19.81 3.03 -22.00
CA VAL A 2 20.04 4.19 -21.11
C VAL A 2 18.71 4.65 -20.50
N ASN A 3 18.60 4.64 -19.17
CA ASN A 3 17.48 5.25 -18.46
C ASN A 3 17.65 6.78 -18.47
N GLN A 4 16.83 7.46 -19.28
CA GLN A 4 16.71 8.92 -19.23
C GLN A 4 15.69 9.30 -18.14
N HIS A 5 16.17 9.95 -17.09
CA HIS A 5 15.31 10.74 -16.20
C HIS A 5 14.90 12.02 -16.95
N VAL A 6 13.60 12.20 -17.19
CA VAL A 6 13.05 13.46 -17.71
C VAL A 6 13.04 14.46 -16.56
N ALA A 7 13.88 15.48 -16.64
CA ALA A 7 13.80 16.66 -15.80
C ALA A 7 12.70 17.59 -16.36
N ILE A 8 11.81 18.07 -15.50
CA ILE A 8 10.84 19.11 -15.84
C ILE A 8 11.57 20.46 -15.79
N LEU A 9 11.60 21.18 -16.91
CA LEU A 9 12.20 22.50 -17.03
C LEU A 9 11.22 23.60 -16.56
N PRO A 10 11.65 24.62 -15.80
CA PRO A 10 10.88 25.84 -15.61
C PRO A 10 10.97 26.70 -16.88
N GLY A 11 9.82 27.05 -17.44
CA GLY A 11 9.68 27.79 -18.69
C GLY A 11 10.33 29.18 -18.66
N SER A 12 10.96 29.51 -19.79
CA SER A 12 11.79 30.67 -20.15
C SER A 12 11.03 31.99 -20.35
N THR A 13 11.75 33.08 -20.09
CA THR A 13 11.42 34.50 -20.33
C THR A 13 11.47 34.91 -21.82
N TYR A 14 10.50 35.72 -22.29
CA TYR A 14 10.71 36.71 -23.37
C TYR A 14 9.75 37.93 -23.27
N LYS A 15 10.38 39.11 -23.08
CA LYS A 15 10.12 40.50 -23.57
C LYS A 15 8.70 41.10 -23.64
N GLY A 16 8.50 42.18 -22.85
CA GLY A 16 8.40 43.56 -23.36
C GLY A 16 7.02 44.16 -23.75
N ALA A 17 6.56 45.10 -22.92
CA ALA A 17 5.69 46.27 -23.17
C ALA A 17 4.20 46.07 -23.50
N GLU A 18 3.31 46.39 -22.55
CA GLU A 18 2.47 47.61 -22.50
C GLU A 18 1.45 47.50 -21.34
N GLU A 19 1.18 48.63 -20.67
CA GLU A 19 0.23 48.75 -19.56
C GLU A 19 -1.21 48.43 -20.02
N GLY A 20 -1.77 47.38 -19.43
CA GLY A 20 -3.19 47.17 -19.32
C GLY A 20 -3.44 46.42 -18.02
N GLN A 21 -4.22 47.00 -17.10
CA GLN A 21 -4.67 46.35 -15.87
C GLN A 21 -5.54 45.14 -16.21
N GLY A 22 -4.92 44.01 -16.49
CA GLY A 22 -5.55 42.71 -16.49
C GLY A 22 -5.40 42.13 -15.09
N VAL A 23 -6.51 42.00 -14.38
CA VAL A 23 -6.57 41.15 -13.18
C VAL A 23 -6.08 39.77 -13.60
N GLN A 24 -4.85 39.41 -13.23
CA GLN A 24 -4.39 38.03 -13.30
C GLN A 24 -5.26 37.22 -12.34
N THR A 25 -6.36 36.70 -12.87
CA THR A 25 -7.05 35.59 -12.23
C THR A 25 -6.12 34.40 -12.41
N GLU A 26 -5.35 34.07 -11.36
CA GLU A 26 -4.77 32.74 -11.23
C GLU A 26 -5.87 31.73 -11.60
N PRO A 27 -5.66 30.83 -12.58
CA PRO A 27 -6.66 29.81 -12.88
C PRO A 27 -6.99 29.08 -11.58
N PRO A 28 -8.27 28.77 -11.31
CA PRO A 28 -8.67 28.13 -10.06
C PRO A 28 -7.76 26.93 -9.81
N GLN A 29 -7.00 26.96 -8.71
CA GLN A 29 -6.08 25.89 -8.37
C GLN A 29 -6.89 24.59 -8.32
N GLU A 30 -6.65 23.73 -9.30
CA GLU A 30 -7.46 22.52 -9.45
C GLU A 30 -7.27 21.64 -8.22
N LYS A 31 -8.38 21.21 -7.62
CA LYS A 31 -8.34 20.33 -6.45
C LYS A 31 -7.73 18.98 -6.84
N TRP A 32 -6.68 18.59 -6.13
CA TRP A 32 -6.06 17.29 -6.35
C TRP A 32 -7.07 16.15 -6.21
N SER A 33 -6.97 15.19 -7.12
CA SER A 33 -7.75 13.96 -7.09
C SER A 33 -6.94 12.85 -7.74
N VAL A 34 -7.07 11.62 -7.21
CA VAL A 34 -6.38 10.44 -7.73
C VAL A 34 -6.66 10.28 -9.23
N ALA A 35 -7.92 10.37 -9.63
CA ALA A 35 -8.36 10.17 -11.02
C ALA A 35 -7.71 11.12 -12.05
N LYS A 36 -7.33 12.35 -11.64
CA LYS A 36 -6.78 13.37 -12.56
C LYS A 36 -5.27 13.51 -12.47
N HIS A 37 -4.69 13.16 -11.32
CA HIS A 37 -3.30 13.49 -10.98
C HIS A 37 -2.43 12.25 -10.71
N THR A 38 -2.93 11.05 -10.98
CA THR A 38 -2.12 9.83 -10.97
C THR A 38 -2.28 9.10 -12.31
N GLN A 39 -1.31 8.25 -12.62
CA GLN A 39 -1.33 7.38 -13.78
C GLN A 39 -1.02 5.95 -13.34
N ALA A 40 -1.86 5.01 -13.74
CA ALA A 40 -1.61 3.60 -13.50
C ALA A 40 -0.53 3.08 -14.46
N THR A 41 0.45 2.38 -13.90
CA THR A 41 1.50 1.66 -14.65
C THR A 41 1.67 0.26 -14.05
N PRO A 42 2.23 -0.71 -14.81
CA PRO A 42 2.52 -2.03 -14.27
C PRO A 42 3.42 -1.97 -13.02
N THR A 43 3.15 -2.82 -12.03
CA THR A 43 3.94 -2.85 -10.80
C THR A 43 5.30 -3.52 -11.03
N ASP A 44 6.35 -2.94 -10.47
CA ASP A 44 7.72 -3.45 -10.40
C ASP A 44 8.07 -4.00 -9.01
N ALA A 45 7.17 -3.86 -8.03
CA ALA A 45 7.37 -4.24 -6.65
C ALA A 45 6.59 -5.53 -6.31
N TYR A 46 7.23 -6.67 -6.55
CA TYR A 46 6.75 -8.00 -6.18
C TYR A 46 7.93 -8.96 -5.99
N GLY A 47 7.70 -10.07 -5.29
CA GLY A 47 8.70 -11.11 -5.11
C GLY A 47 8.73 -11.63 -3.68
N ILE A 48 9.93 -11.91 -3.17
CA ILE A 48 10.15 -12.44 -1.82
C ILE A 48 10.99 -11.43 -1.02
N ILE A 49 10.51 -11.07 0.17
CA ILE A 49 11.29 -10.32 1.17
C ILE A 49 11.89 -11.33 2.15
N GLU A 50 13.17 -11.16 2.45
CA GLU A 50 13.89 -11.94 3.47
C GLU A 50 14.20 -11.05 4.68
N PHE A 51 13.60 -11.36 5.82
CA PHE A 51 13.77 -10.59 7.04
C PHE A 51 15.10 -10.95 7.72
N GLN A 52 15.92 -9.92 7.97
CA GLN A 52 17.18 -10.05 8.69
C GLN A 52 16.98 -9.95 10.21
N GLY A 53 17.85 -10.60 10.99
CA GLY A 53 17.87 -10.46 12.45
C GLY A 53 17.02 -11.46 13.26
N GLY A 54 16.44 -12.47 12.61
CA GLY A 54 15.82 -13.62 13.29
C GLY A 54 16.75 -14.82 13.41
N GLY A 55 16.52 -15.70 14.40
CA GLY A 55 17.25 -16.97 14.52
C GLY A 55 16.95 -17.99 13.42
N HIS A 56 16.00 -17.70 12.52
CA HIS A 56 15.63 -18.50 11.37
C HIS A 56 15.38 -17.59 10.15
N VAL A 57 15.60 -18.15 8.95
CA VAL A 57 15.29 -17.49 7.67
C VAL A 57 13.78 -17.30 7.56
N ASN A 58 13.32 -16.05 7.64
CA ASN A 58 11.91 -15.70 7.45
C ASN A 58 11.75 -15.05 6.08
N LYS A 59 11.09 -15.76 5.16
CA LYS A 59 10.78 -15.29 3.80
C LYS A 59 9.28 -15.07 3.66
N ALA A 60 8.89 -13.95 3.04
CA ALA A 60 7.48 -13.65 2.75
C ALA A 60 7.33 -13.21 1.30
N MET A 61 6.29 -13.74 0.62
CA MET A 61 5.90 -13.26 -0.70
C MET A 61 5.16 -11.93 -0.58
N TYR A 62 5.38 -11.02 -1.52
CA TYR A 62 4.70 -9.73 -1.56
C TYR A 62 4.41 -9.29 -3.00
N ILE A 63 3.40 -8.42 -3.14
CA ILE A 63 3.06 -7.71 -4.37
C ILE A 63 2.43 -6.35 -4.00
N ARG A 64 2.85 -5.28 -4.67
CA ARG A 64 2.19 -3.97 -4.61
C ARG A 64 1.07 -3.90 -5.65
N VAL A 65 -0.13 -3.51 -5.24
CA VAL A 65 -1.30 -3.35 -6.11
C VAL A 65 -1.89 -1.94 -5.98
N SER A 66 -2.61 -1.49 -7.01
CA SER A 66 -3.30 -0.19 -6.99
C SER A 66 -4.52 -0.23 -6.07
N TYR A 67 -4.91 0.91 -5.51
CA TYR A 67 -6.04 1.05 -4.59
C TYR A 67 -7.40 0.66 -5.22
N ASP A 68 -7.50 0.74 -6.54
CA ASP A 68 -8.70 0.42 -7.34
C ASP A 68 -8.64 -0.98 -7.97
N THR A 69 -7.64 -1.79 -7.60
CA THR A 69 -7.56 -3.19 -8.05
C THR A 69 -8.79 -3.95 -7.54
N LYS A 70 -9.51 -4.61 -8.47
CA LYS A 70 -10.68 -5.42 -8.13
C LYS A 70 -10.30 -6.53 -7.14
N PRO A 71 -11.03 -6.70 -6.02
CA PRO A 71 -10.73 -7.75 -5.04
C PRO A 71 -10.68 -9.16 -5.65
N ASP A 72 -11.50 -9.44 -6.65
CA ASP A 72 -11.54 -10.75 -7.34
C ASP A 72 -10.18 -11.15 -7.93
N ASN A 73 -9.40 -10.18 -8.41
CA ASN A 73 -8.06 -10.44 -8.94
C ASN A 73 -7.09 -10.89 -7.83
N LEU A 74 -7.23 -10.33 -6.62
CA LEU A 74 -6.43 -10.71 -5.45
C LEU A 74 -6.83 -12.09 -4.93
N LEU A 75 -8.13 -12.36 -4.88
CA LEU A 75 -8.66 -13.67 -4.48
C LEU A 75 -8.23 -14.77 -5.46
N HIS A 76 -8.20 -14.49 -6.76
CA HIS A 76 -7.70 -15.42 -7.76
C HIS A 76 -6.21 -15.72 -7.61
N LEU A 77 -5.43 -14.76 -7.11
CA LEU A 77 -4.00 -14.94 -6.85
C LEU A 77 -3.72 -15.80 -5.61
N MET A 78 -4.53 -15.64 -4.55
CA MET A 78 -4.31 -16.30 -3.26
C MET A 78 -5.10 -17.61 -3.10
N LEU A 79 -6.22 -17.76 -3.83
CA LEU A 79 -7.13 -18.91 -3.81
C LEU A 79 -7.55 -19.41 -2.40
N PRO A 80 -7.92 -18.52 -1.45
CA PRO A 80 -8.34 -18.97 -0.12
C PRO A 80 -9.73 -19.63 -0.18
N THR A 81 -9.90 -20.74 0.55
CA THR A 81 -11.20 -21.42 0.70
C THR A 81 -11.96 -20.99 1.96
N LEU A 82 -11.24 -20.51 2.98
CA LEU A 82 -11.78 -19.97 4.22
C LEU A 82 -10.87 -18.85 4.74
N LEU A 83 -11.46 -17.76 5.24
CA LEU A 83 -10.75 -16.58 5.72
C LEU A 83 -11.12 -16.28 7.18
N ILE A 84 -10.11 -16.09 8.01
CA ILE A 84 -10.24 -15.54 9.36
C ILE A 84 -9.69 -14.11 9.32
N SER A 85 -10.58 -13.12 9.33
CA SER A 85 -10.19 -11.71 9.33
C SER A 85 -10.02 -11.20 10.77
N VAL A 86 -8.84 -10.65 11.08
CA VAL A 86 -8.50 -10.09 12.40
C VAL A 86 -8.25 -8.59 12.26
N HIS A 87 -9.04 -7.81 13.01
CA HIS A 87 -8.91 -6.37 13.10
C HIS A 87 -8.54 -5.95 14.53
N GLY A 88 -7.89 -4.80 14.67
CA GLY A 88 -7.47 -4.24 15.96
C GLY A 88 -7.47 -2.72 15.93
N GLY A 89 -7.10 -2.12 17.06
CA GLY A 89 -6.92 -0.66 17.15
C GLY A 89 -5.61 -0.20 16.48
N LEU A 90 -5.50 1.11 16.25
CA LEU A 90 -4.29 1.74 15.70
C LEU A 90 -3.16 1.91 16.74
N GLN A 91 -3.48 1.74 18.03
CA GLN A 91 -2.55 1.93 19.13
C GLN A 91 -2.15 0.59 19.74
N ASN A 92 -0.92 0.53 20.24
CA ASN A 92 -0.44 -0.61 21.01
C ASN A 92 -1.24 -0.77 22.29
N PHE A 93 -1.59 -2.02 22.59
CA PHE A 93 -2.24 -2.39 23.82
C PHE A 93 -1.67 -3.71 24.31
N ASP A 94 -1.56 -3.84 25.63
CA ASP A 94 -1.10 -5.07 26.26
C ASP A 94 -2.27 -5.96 26.64
N LEU A 95 -2.23 -7.20 26.14
CA LEU A 95 -3.11 -8.25 26.61
C LEU A 95 -2.54 -8.89 27.87
N GLN A 96 -3.41 -9.23 28.81
CA GLN A 96 -3.02 -10.06 29.95
C GLN A 96 -2.35 -11.36 29.45
N PRO A 97 -1.24 -11.84 30.06
CA PRO A 97 -0.43 -12.94 29.52
C PRO A 97 -1.24 -14.21 29.22
N LYS A 98 -2.17 -14.58 30.11
CA LYS A 98 -3.05 -15.74 29.92
C LYS A 98 -3.97 -15.57 28.70
N LEU A 99 -4.51 -14.37 28.50
CA LEU A 99 -5.37 -14.06 27.36
C LEU A 99 -4.59 -14.08 26.05
N LYS A 100 -3.39 -13.46 26.01
CA LYS A 100 -2.47 -13.52 24.86
C LYS A 100 -2.15 -14.97 24.47
N GLN A 101 -1.89 -15.82 25.45
CA GLN A 101 -1.58 -17.24 25.22
C GLN A 101 -2.78 -18.01 24.66
N VAL A 102 -3.96 -17.89 25.29
CA VAL A 102 -5.16 -18.63 24.86
C VAL A 102 -5.62 -18.16 23.50
N PHE A 103 -5.63 -16.84 23.26
CA PHE A 103 -5.97 -16.26 21.97
C PHE A 103 -5.03 -16.75 20.86
N GLY A 104 -3.71 -16.62 21.05
CA GLY A 104 -2.72 -17.05 20.06
C GLY A 104 -2.83 -18.54 19.73
N LYS A 105 -2.92 -19.41 20.75
CA LYS A 105 -3.08 -20.86 20.54
C LYS A 105 -4.39 -21.20 19.85
N GLY A 106 -5.49 -20.55 20.24
CA GLY A 106 -6.82 -20.78 19.66
C GLY A 106 -6.86 -20.40 18.19
N LEU A 107 -6.33 -19.22 17.85
CA LEU A 107 -6.30 -18.71 16.48
C LEU A 107 -5.49 -19.61 15.55
N ILE A 108 -4.26 -19.98 15.96
CA ILE A 108 -3.41 -20.88 15.17
C ILE A 108 -4.06 -22.25 15.02
N LYS A 109 -4.64 -22.80 16.11
CA LYS A 109 -5.33 -24.09 16.05
C LYS A 109 -6.50 -24.06 15.06
N ALA A 110 -7.32 -23.01 15.07
CA ALA A 110 -8.45 -22.86 14.15
C ALA A 110 -7.98 -22.80 12.69
N ALA A 111 -6.97 -21.97 12.39
CA ALA A 111 -6.43 -21.83 11.04
C ALA A 111 -5.83 -23.15 10.52
N VAL A 112 -4.98 -23.80 11.32
CA VAL A 112 -4.35 -25.08 10.94
C VAL A 112 -5.37 -26.20 10.76
N THR A 113 -6.36 -26.30 11.64
CA THR A 113 -7.37 -27.38 11.59
C THR A 113 -8.26 -27.27 10.36
N THR A 114 -8.53 -26.05 9.89
CA THR A 114 -9.47 -25.79 8.80
C THR A 114 -8.79 -25.47 7.47
N GLY A 115 -7.46 -25.28 7.47
CA GLY A 115 -6.74 -24.72 6.32
C GLY A 115 -7.12 -23.27 6.03
N ALA A 116 -7.65 -22.53 7.00
CA ALA A 116 -8.07 -21.15 6.81
C ALA A 116 -6.87 -20.20 6.72
N TRP A 117 -7.02 -19.18 5.88
CA TRP A 117 -6.08 -18.07 5.78
C TRP A 117 -6.38 -17.05 6.89
N ILE A 118 -5.33 -16.53 7.52
CA ILE A 118 -5.46 -15.43 8.48
C ILE A 118 -5.17 -14.11 7.74
N PHE A 119 -6.15 -13.20 7.74
CA PHE A 119 -6.04 -11.88 7.12
C PHE A 119 -5.99 -10.79 8.18
N THR A 120 -4.92 -10.01 8.20
CA THR A 120 -4.66 -8.93 9.18
C THR A 120 -4.12 -7.69 8.49
N GLY A 121 -3.97 -6.58 9.22
CA GLY A 121 -3.43 -5.33 8.68
C GLY A 121 -1.93 -5.37 8.31
N GLY A 122 -1.18 -6.40 8.73
CA GLY A 122 0.22 -6.59 8.33
C GLY A 122 1.24 -5.56 8.83
N VAL A 123 0.86 -4.66 9.73
CA VAL A 123 1.74 -3.63 10.31
C VAL A 123 2.26 -4.03 11.68
N SER A 124 3.51 -3.66 11.99
CA SER A 124 4.07 -3.70 13.34
C SER A 124 3.92 -2.32 13.97
N THR A 125 3.11 -2.21 15.01
CA THR A 125 2.96 -0.99 15.80
C THR A 125 3.70 -1.11 17.12
#